data_AF-A0AAD7VYZ6-F1
#
_entry.id   AF-A0AAD7VYZ6-F1
#
_cell.length_a   1.000
_cell.length_b   1.000
_cell.length_c   1.000
_cell.angle_alpha   90.00
_cell.angle_beta   90.00
_cell.angle_gamma   90.00
#
_symmetry.space_group_name_H-M   'P 1'
#
loop_
_entity.id
_entity.type
_entity.pdbx_description
1 polymer ?
#
loop_
_entity_poly.entity_id
_entity_poly.type
_entity_poly.pdbx_seq_one_letter_code
_entity_poly.pdbx_strand_id
1 'polypeptide(L)'
;MSRRREEQGSPLTMEAISDLLDKKLATHSQTITTELHRSFAVIETKLDTLQSTVSTNSLKITELESTLNNHDQRLEALESTCSALASKNTQLAAQVLDLQSRSRRNTIRVLGLPEGVEGAQPVAFFGRMLEEMFRDVLGGEKDRIIREARAKRGKLRYGSHPVLIFEDYPPEIVEQRKKYSEVMATLYKLGCKPALHFPARLTVRLNGR
;
A
#
# COMPACT_ATOMS: atom_id res chain seq x y z
N MET A 1 43.18 5.24 -114.30
CA MET A 1 42.39 4.09 -114.80
C MET A 1 42.06 3.19 -113.63
N SER A 2 40.76 3.04 -113.32
CA SER A 2 40.14 2.07 -112.40
C SER A 2 40.53 2.09 -110.92
N ARG A 3 39.64 2.08 -109.93
CA ARG A 3 38.18 2.20 -109.82
C ARG A 3 37.96 2.61 -108.36
N ARG A 4 37.35 3.77 -108.09
CA ARG A 4 36.75 4.08 -106.78
C ARG A 4 35.67 3.03 -106.53
N ARG A 5 35.87 2.12 -105.58
CA ARG A 5 34.76 1.44 -104.92
C ARG A 5 34.19 2.46 -103.94
N GLU A 6 33.21 3.22 -104.41
CA GLU A 6 32.26 3.87 -103.53
C GLU A 6 31.67 2.76 -102.66
N GLU A 7 31.91 2.82 -101.35
CA GLU A 7 31.00 2.22 -100.38
C GLU A 7 29.66 2.92 -100.60
N GLN A 8 28.90 2.41 -101.57
CA GLN A 8 27.50 2.71 -101.72
C GLN A 8 26.87 2.28 -100.41
N GLY A 9 26.63 3.26 -99.54
CA GLY A 9 25.64 3.11 -98.48
C GLY A 9 24.38 2.60 -99.17
N SER A 10 24.07 1.33 -98.96
CA SER A 10 22.85 0.70 -99.42
C SER A 10 21.69 1.64 -99.06
N PRO A 11 20.81 2.00 -100.01
CA PRO A 11 19.73 2.92 -99.72
C PRO A 11 18.94 2.33 -98.56
N LEU A 12 18.74 3.12 -97.51
CA LEU A 12 17.84 2.79 -96.41
C LEU A 12 16.45 2.54 -97.02
N THR A 13 16.14 1.28 -97.32
CA THR A 13 14.83 0.89 -97.81
C THR A 13 13.84 1.01 -96.66
N MET A 14 12.61 1.41 -96.97
CA MET A 14 11.55 1.56 -95.95
C MET A 14 11.30 0.26 -95.17
N GLU A 15 11.58 -0.87 -95.83
CA GLU A 15 11.54 -2.23 -95.28
C GLU A 15 12.62 -2.46 -94.20
N ALA A 16 13.87 -2.04 -94.42
CA ALA A 16 14.94 -2.16 -93.43
C ALA A 16 14.69 -1.28 -92.18
N ILE A 17 14.01 -0.14 -92.35
CA ILE A 17 13.59 0.71 -91.23
C ILE A 17 12.46 0.04 -90.45
N SER A 18 11.49 -0.59 -91.14
CA SER A 18 10.41 -1.36 -90.52
C SER A 18 10.96 -2.52 -89.68
N ASP A 19 11.84 -3.33 -90.26
CA ASP A 19 12.47 -4.47 -89.58
C ASP A 19 13.27 -4.03 -88.34
N LEU A 20 13.95 -2.88 -88.42
CA LEU A 20 14.70 -2.33 -87.29
C LEU A 20 13.77 -1.85 -86.16
N LEU A 21 12.64 -1.23 -86.50
CA LEU A 21 11.63 -0.80 -85.54
C LEU A 21 10.96 -2.00 -84.87
N ASP A 22 10.59 -3.03 -85.62
CA ASP A 22 10.01 -4.26 -85.06
C ASP A 22 11.01 -4.98 -84.15
N LYS A 23 12.29 -5.03 -84.54
CA LYS A 23 13.35 -5.60 -83.70
C LYS A 23 13.55 -4.81 -82.41
N LYS A 24 13.55 -3.47 -82.48
CA LYS A 24 13.61 -2.55 -81.32
C LYS A 24 12.39 -2.69 -80.41
N LEU A 25 11.20 -2.79 -80.99
CA LEU A 25 9.95 -2.98 -80.28
C LEU A 25 9.97 -4.31 -79.53
N ALA A 26 10.37 -5.39 -80.20
CA ALA A 26 10.52 -6.71 -79.60
C ALA A 26 11.55 -6.72 -78.46
N THR A 27 12.72 -6.07 -78.65
CA THR A 27 13.73 -5.98 -77.57
C THR A 27 13.25 -5.16 -76.39
N HIS A 28 12.54 -4.06 -76.62
CA HIS A 28 12.03 -3.22 -75.55
C HIS A 28 10.91 -3.93 -74.77
N SER A 29 9.97 -4.57 -75.46
CA SER A 29 8.94 -5.41 -74.85
C SER A 29 9.55 -6.54 -74.04
N GLN A 30 10.56 -7.25 -74.57
CA GLN A 30 11.30 -8.28 -73.83
C GLN A 30 11.92 -7.71 -72.55
N THR A 31 12.61 -6.57 -72.66
CA THR A 31 13.29 -5.91 -71.53
C THR A 31 12.31 -5.50 -70.42
N ILE A 32 11.19 -4.88 -70.78
CA ILE A 32 10.13 -4.51 -69.83
C ILE A 32 9.62 -5.76 -69.11
N THR A 33 9.31 -6.81 -69.87
CA THR A 33 8.77 -8.05 -69.30
C THR A 33 9.77 -8.68 -68.33
N THR A 34 11.06 -8.70 -68.66
CA THR A 34 12.10 -9.23 -67.77
C THR A 34 12.26 -8.39 -66.49
N GLU A 35 12.20 -7.06 -66.59
CA GLU A 35 12.36 -6.18 -65.44
C GLU A 35 11.13 -6.23 -64.52
N LEU A 36 9.93 -6.31 -65.10
CA LEU A 36 8.70 -6.55 -64.34
C LEU A 36 8.76 -7.88 -63.60
N HIS A 37 9.13 -8.99 -64.27
CA HIS A 37 9.31 -10.27 -63.60
C HIS A 37 10.35 -10.23 -62.48
N ARG A 38 11.46 -9.52 -62.69
CA ARG A 38 12.50 -9.33 -61.65
C ARG A 38 11.93 -8.60 -60.44
N SER A 39 11.19 -7.51 -60.65
CA SER A 39 10.57 -6.74 -59.56
C SER A 39 9.51 -7.54 -58.82
N PHE A 40 8.67 -8.32 -59.51
CA PHE A 40 7.68 -9.18 -58.89
C PHE A 40 8.31 -10.27 -58.03
N ALA A 41 9.39 -10.90 -58.50
CA ALA A 41 10.13 -11.89 -57.70
C ALA A 41 10.70 -11.28 -56.41
N VAL A 42 11.22 -10.04 -56.48
CA VAL A 42 11.69 -9.32 -55.29
C VAL A 42 10.54 -8.98 -54.34
N ILE A 43 9.37 -8.61 -54.86
CA ILE A 43 8.19 -8.33 -54.04
C ILE A 43 7.69 -9.61 -53.36
N GLU A 44 7.65 -10.73 -54.06
CA GLU A 44 7.24 -12.04 -53.55
C GLU A 44 8.13 -12.48 -52.38
N THR A 45 9.46 -12.43 -52.56
CA THR A 45 10.39 -12.74 -51.46
C THR A 45 10.23 -11.82 -50.25
N LYS A 46 10.01 -10.51 -50.46
CA LYS A 46 9.73 -9.58 -49.36
C LYS A 46 8.40 -9.90 -48.67
N LEU A 47 7.38 -10.28 -49.45
CA LEU A 47 6.08 -10.67 -48.93
C LEU A 47 6.20 -11.93 -48.06
N ASP A 48 6.96 -12.94 -48.49
CA ASP A 48 7.23 -14.14 -47.70
C ASP A 48 7.94 -13.83 -46.38
N THR A 49 8.95 -12.94 -46.42
CA THR A 49 9.65 -12.53 -45.19
C THR A 49 8.73 -11.77 -44.22
N LEU A 50 7.84 -10.92 -44.73
CA LEU A 50 6.83 -10.24 -43.91
C LEU A 50 5.82 -11.24 -43.35
N GLN A 51 5.35 -12.20 -44.15
CA GLN A 51 4.44 -13.27 -43.73
C GLN A 51 5.04 -14.06 -42.57
N SER A 52 6.32 -14.45 -42.67
CA SER A 52 7.04 -15.17 -41.61
C SER A 52 7.17 -14.33 -40.34
N THR A 53 7.47 -13.03 -40.48
CA THR A 53 7.63 -12.11 -39.35
C THR A 53 6.30 -11.88 -38.64
N VAL A 54 5.22 -11.66 -39.39
CA VAL A 54 3.86 -11.50 -38.86
C VAL A 54 3.40 -12.77 -38.14
N SER A 55 3.67 -13.94 -38.71
CA SER A 55 3.33 -15.23 -38.07
C SER A 55 4.08 -15.41 -36.75
N THR A 56 5.38 -15.09 -36.73
CA THR A 56 6.20 -15.16 -35.51
C THR A 56 5.71 -14.19 -34.44
N ASN A 57 5.37 -12.96 -34.84
CA ASN A 57 4.85 -11.96 -33.91
C ASN A 57 3.48 -12.36 -33.36
N SER A 58 2.61 -12.94 -34.20
CA SER A 58 1.31 -13.46 -33.76
C SER A 58 1.49 -14.52 -32.67
N LEU A 59 2.43 -15.45 -32.83
CA LEU A 59 2.75 -16.44 -31.80
C LEU A 59 3.25 -15.78 -30.50
N LYS A 60 4.21 -14.86 -30.59
CA LYS A 60 4.72 -14.13 -29.41
C LYS A 60 3.63 -13.35 -28.68
N ILE A 61 2.70 -12.74 -29.41
CA ILE A 61 1.57 -12.03 -28.81
C ILE A 61 0.69 -13.01 -28.04
N THR A 62 0.33 -14.16 -28.61
CA THR A 62 -0.50 -15.16 -27.91
C THR A 62 0.20 -15.71 -26.65
N GLU A 63 1.52 -15.89 -26.70
CA GLU A 63 2.28 -16.32 -25.53
C GLU A 63 2.29 -15.24 -24.44
N LEU A 64 2.56 -13.98 -24.81
CA LEU A 64 2.52 -12.85 -23.88
C LEU A 64 1.14 -12.70 -23.22
N GLU A 65 0.06 -12.77 -24.00
CA GLU A 65 -1.31 -12.73 -23.48
C GLU A 65 -1.56 -13.85 -22.46
N SER A 66 -1.08 -15.07 -22.73
CA SER A 66 -1.22 -16.19 -21.79
C SER A 66 -0.45 -15.96 -20.48
N THR A 67 0.78 -15.44 -20.57
CA THR A 67 1.60 -15.15 -19.39
C THR A 67 1.04 -14.00 -18.58
N LEU A 68 0.50 -12.97 -19.25
CA LEU A 68 -0.14 -11.83 -18.60
C LEU A 68 -1.38 -12.27 -17.84
N ASN A 69 -2.24 -13.09 -18.45
CA ASN A 69 -3.41 -13.64 -17.78
C ASN A 69 -3.04 -14.50 -16.56
N ASN A 70 -1.93 -15.26 -16.63
CA ASN A 70 -1.44 -15.98 -15.45
C ASN A 70 -0.95 -15.04 -14.35
N HIS A 71 -0.23 -13.98 -14.71
CA HIS A 71 0.24 -12.97 -13.77
C HIS A 71 -0.93 -12.21 -13.11
N ASP A 72 -1.95 -11.84 -13.87
CA ASP A 72 -3.15 -11.18 -13.34
C ASP A 72 -3.87 -12.07 -12.33
N GLN A 73 -4.05 -13.36 -12.62
CA GLN A 73 -4.62 -14.32 -11.65
C GLN A 73 -3.78 -14.43 -10.37
N ARG A 74 -2.44 -14.41 -10.50
CA ARG A 74 -1.53 -14.44 -9.34
C ARG A 74 -1.59 -13.14 -8.54
N LEU A 75 -1.71 -11.99 -9.21
CA LEU A 75 -1.87 -10.69 -8.57
C LEU A 75 -3.17 -10.63 -7.78
N GLU A 76 -4.30 -11.04 -8.37
CA GLU A 76 -5.59 -11.10 -7.68
C GLU A 76 -5.53 -12.01 -6.43
N ALA A 77 -4.90 -13.18 -6.54
CA ALA A 77 -4.71 -14.08 -5.41
C ALA A 77 -3.85 -13.43 -4.31
N LEU A 78 -2.76 -12.76 -4.68
CA LEU A 78 -1.90 -12.06 -3.73
C LEU A 78 -2.64 -10.90 -3.05
N GLU A 79 -3.37 -10.07 -3.78
CA GLU A 79 -4.16 -8.97 -3.24
C GLU A 79 -5.23 -9.47 -2.27
N SER A 80 -5.89 -10.58 -2.60
CA SER A 80 -6.85 -11.24 -1.72
C SER A 80 -6.19 -11.71 -0.41
N THR A 81 -5.02 -12.35 -0.49
CA THR A 81 -4.28 -12.77 0.71
C THR A 81 -3.81 -11.58 1.54
N CYS A 82 -3.25 -10.54 0.92
CA CYS A 82 -2.83 -9.32 1.60
C CYS A 82 -3.99 -8.66 2.34
N SER A 83 -5.15 -8.57 1.70
CA SER A 83 -6.37 -8.04 2.33
C SER A 83 -6.83 -8.89 3.52
N ALA A 84 -6.80 -10.21 3.37
CA ALA A 84 -7.13 -11.14 4.46
C ALA A 84 -6.15 -11.05 5.64
N LEU A 85 -4.84 -10.95 5.35
CA LEU A 85 -3.81 -10.78 6.37
C LEU A 85 -3.94 -9.43 7.08
N ALA A 86 -4.19 -8.34 6.36
CA ALA A 86 -4.43 -7.03 6.94
C ALA A 86 -5.63 -7.06 7.90
N SER A 87 -6.73 -7.70 7.48
CA SER A 87 -7.91 -7.90 8.34
C SER A 87 -7.57 -8.70 9.60
N LYS A 88 -6.88 -9.83 9.48
CA LYS A 88 -6.44 -10.63 10.64
C LYS A 88 -5.50 -9.86 11.56
N ASN A 89 -4.55 -9.09 11.02
CA ASN A 89 -3.62 -8.30 11.81
C ASN A 89 -4.34 -7.22 12.62
N THR A 90 -5.33 -6.54 12.04
CA THR A 90 -6.14 -5.56 12.79
C THR A 90 -6.97 -6.22 13.89
N GLN A 91 -7.54 -7.41 13.63
CA GLN A 91 -8.25 -8.18 14.65
C GLN A 91 -7.33 -8.63 15.79
N LEU A 92 -6.15 -9.16 15.47
CA LEU A 92 -5.15 -9.59 16.46
C LEU A 92 -4.66 -8.41 17.29
N ALA A 93 -4.35 -7.27 16.65
CA ALA A 93 -3.96 -6.06 17.37
C ALA A 93 -5.04 -5.60 18.36
N ALA A 94 -6.32 -5.64 17.94
CA ALA A 94 -7.44 -5.30 18.82
C ALA A 94 -7.59 -6.30 19.99
N GLN A 95 -7.43 -7.60 19.74
CA GLN A 95 -7.49 -8.63 20.78
C GLN A 95 -6.35 -8.52 21.78
N VAL A 96 -5.12 -8.31 21.32
CA VAL A 96 -3.95 -8.10 22.18
C VAL A 96 -4.17 -6.87 23.07
N LEU A 97 -4.67 -5.78 22.49
CA LEU A 97 -4.97 -4.57 23.25
C LEU A 97 -6.05 -4.79 24.31
N ASP A 98 -7.12 -5.54 24.00
CA ASP A 98 -8.16 -5.90 24.97
C ASP A 98 -7.60 -6.78 26.09
N LEU A 99 -6.79 -7.80 25.78
CA LEU A 99 -6.14 -8.66 26.78
C LEU A 99 -5.20 -7.87 27.70
N GLN A 100 -4.36 -7.00 27.14
CA GLN A 100 -3.48 -6.12 27.92
C GLN A 100 -4.30 -5.19 28.82
N SER A 101 -5.38 -4.61 28.29
CA SER A 101 -6.24 -3.71 29.05
C SER A 101 -6.96 -4.44 30.19
N ARG A 102 -7.46 -5.67 29.97
CA ARG A 102 -8.10 -6.50 31.00
C ARG A 102 -7.12 -6.95 32.07
N SER A 103 -5.93 -7.38 31.66
CA SER A 103 -4.85 -7.79 32.58
C SER A 103 -4.46 -6.65 33.52
N ARG A 104 -4.33 -5.43 33.00
CA ARG A 104 -3.99 -4.22 33.77
C ARG A 104 -5.20 -3.58 34.48
N ARG A 105 -6.42 -4.08 34.26
CA ARG A 105 -7.66 -3.44 34.73
C ARG A 105 -7.70 -3.28 36.25
N ASN A 106 -7.12 -4.20 37.01
CA ASN A 106 -7.09 -4.11 38.48
C ASN A 106 -5.75 -3.60 39.03
N THR A 107 -4.87 -3.11 38.14
CA THR A 107 -3.54 -2.59 38.51
C THR A 107 -3.57 -1.07 38.64
N ILE A 108 -2.93 -0.56 39.69
CA ILE A 108 -2.67 0.87 39.92
C ILE A 108 -1.18 1.16 39.77
N ARG A 109 -0.84 2.36 39.31
CA ARG A 109 0.53 2.89 39.29
C ARG A 109 0.70 3.91 40.39
N VAL A 110 1.66 3.70 41.27
CA VAL A 110 2.04 4.62 42.35
C VAL A 110 3.35 5.28 41.97
N LEU A 111 3.39 6.61 41.95
CA LEU A 111 4.55 7.42 41.59
C LEU A 111 4.90 8.38 42.72
N GLY A 112 6.19 8.73 42.84
CA GLY A 112 6.69 9.71 43.81
C GLY A 112 7.21 9.12 45.13
N LEU A 113 7.37 7.80 45.20
CA LEU A 113 8.03 7.13 46.32
C LEU A 113 9.54 7.00 46.07
N PRO A 114 10.41 7.17 47.10
CA PRO A 114 11.83 6.88 46.99
C PRO A 114 12.10 5.40 46.71
N GLU A 115 13.15 5.12 45.95
CA GLU A 115 13.61 3.75 45.71
C GLU A 115 14.00 3.07 47.04
N GLY A 116 13.57 1.82 47.22
CA GLY A 116 13.88 1.03 48.42
C GLY A 116 13.02 1.31 49.66
N VAL A 117 12.06 2.25 49.61
CA VAL A 117 11.17 2.57 50.75
C VAL A 117 10.33 1.37 51.23
N GLU A 118 10.08 0.42 50.33
CA GLU A 118 9.30 -0.79 50.56
C GLU A 118 10.01 -1.80 51.50
N GLY A 119 11.33 -1.72 51.58
CA GLY A 119 12.16 -2.65 52.35
C GLY A 119 12.00 -4.11 51.92
N ALA A 120 12.16 -5.03 52.86
CA ALA A 120 12.09 -6.48 52.60
C ALA A 120 10.66 -7.01 52.39
N GLN A 121 9.62 -6.21 52.69
CA GLN A 121 8.21 -6.64 52.61
C GLN A 121 7.32 -5.63 51.87
N PRO A 122 7.40 -5.57 50.52
CA PRO A 122 6.61 -4.63 49.71
C PRO A 122 5.10 -4.72 49.92
N VAL A 123 4.55 -5.94 50.00
CA VAL A 123 3.09 -6.14 50.15
C VAL A 123 2.57 -5.54 51.46
N ALA A 124 3.28 -5.78 52.56
CA ALA A 124 2.91 -5.25 53.86
C ALA A 124 3.10 -3.73 53.94
N PHE A 125 4.15 -3.21 53.28
CA PHE A 125 4.37 -1.77 53.15
C PHE A 125 3.22 -1.10 52.41
N PHE A 126 2.88 -1.56 51.20
CA PHE A 126 1.83 -0.96 50.40
C PHE A 126 0.44 -1.10 51.04
N GLY A 127 0.17 -2.19 51.76
CA GLY A 127 -1.05 -2.34 52.55
C GLY A 127 -1.18 -1.22 53.58
N ARG A 128 -0.16 -1.03 54.44
CA ARG A 128 -0.15 0.04 55.44
C ARG A 128 -0.19 1.44 54.82
N MET A 129 0.55 1.66 53.74
CA MET A 129 0.58 2.95 53.03
C MET A 129 -0.82 3.31 52.52
N LEU A 130 -1.52 2.37 51.89
CA LEU A 130 -2.87 2.61 51.38
C LEU A 130 -3.88 2.81 52.52
N GLU A 131 -3.77 2.07 53.62
CA GLU A 131 -4.59 2.27 54.83
C GLU A 131 -4.37 3.66 55.45
N GLU A 132 -3.12 4.14 55.50
CA GLU A 132 -2.80 5.47 56.02
C GLU A 132 -3.37 6.57 55.11
N MET A 133 -3.17 6.45 53.79
CA MET A 133 -3.58 7.46 52.82
C MET A 133 -5.09 7.50 52.55
N PHE A 134 -5.76 6.35 52.66
CA PHE A 134 -7.17 6.16 52.29
C PHE A 134 -8.02 5.59 53.42
N ARG A 135 -7.67 5.90 54.68
CA ARG A 135 -8.38 5.45 55.89
C ARG A 135 -9.91 5.58 55.82
N ASP A 136 -10.40 6.65 55.18
CA ASP A 136 -11.84 6.96 55.06
C ASP A 136 -12.55 6.17 53.93
N VAL A 137 -11.80 5.48 53.08
CA VAL A 137 -12.30 4.75 51.92
C VAL A 137 -12.58 3.30 52.33
N LEU A 138 -13.72 3.09 53.01
CA LEU A 138 -14.18 1.78 53.49
C LEU A 138 -14.34 0.74 52.37
N GLY A 139 -13.31 -0.05 52.06
CA GLY A 139 -13.36 -1.16 51.09
C GLY A 139 -12.44 -0.93 49.90
N GLY A 140 -11.36 -1.72 49.84
CA GLY A 140 -10.20 -1.63 48.95
C GLY A 140 -10.47 -1.90 47.46
N GLU A 141 -11.56 -1.39 46.92
CA GLU A 141 -11.84 -1.46 45.49
C GLU A 141 -11.00 -0.41 44.75
N LYS A 142 -10.25 -0.87 43.74
CA LYS A 142 -9.38 -0.04 42.89
C LYS A 142 -10.04 1.26 42.44
N ASP A 143 -11.28 1.19 41.96
CA ASP A 143 -12.00 2.34 41.41
C ASP A 143 -12.23 3.45 42.45
N ARG A 144 -12.37 3.09 43.72
CA ARG A 144 -12.54 4.05 44.81
C ARG A 144 -11.22 4.71 45.16
N ILE A 145 -10.14 3.94 45.26
CA ILE A 145 -8.79 4.46 45.45
C ILE A 145 -8.45 5.47 44.34
N ILE A 146 -8.72 5.12 43.08
CA ILE A 146 -8.48 6.02 41.95
C ILE A 146 -9.35 7.28 42.01
N ARG A 147 -10.64 7.17 42.36
CA ARG A 147 -11.53 8.33 42.47
C ARG A 147 -11.06 9.30 43.56
N GLU A 148 -10.71 8.77 44.73
CA GLU A 148 -10.21 9.55 45.85
C GLU A 148 -8.84 10.15 45.55
N ALA A 149 -7.97 9.41 44.88
CA ALA A 149 -6.67 9.92 44.44
C ALA A 149 -6.82 11.08 43.46
N ARG A 150 -7.81 11.03 42.55
CA ARG A 150 -8.16 12.15 41.65
C ARG A 150 -8.73 13.34 42.41
N ALA A 151 -9.60 13.13 43.40
CA ALA A 151 -10.17 14.19 44.22
C ALA A 151 -9.11 14.90 45.07
N LYS A 152 -8.15 14.14 45.61
CA LYS A 152 -7.03 14.63 46.42
C LYS A 152 -5.77 14.93 45.59
N ARG A 153 -5.88 15.08 44.25
CA ARG A 153 -4.72 15.28 43.36
C ARG A 153 -3.87 16.46 43.81
N GLY A 154 -2.56 16.23 43.96
CA GLY A 154 -1.59 17.22 44.44
C GLY A 154 -1.54 17.39 45.97
N LYS A 155 -2.46 16.75 46.72
CA LYS A 155 -2.52 16.78 48.19
C LYS A 155 -2.14 15.45 48.84
N LEU A 156 -2.11 14.36 48.06
CA LEU A 156 -1.68 13.04 48.53
C LEU A 156 -0.19 13.05 48.87
N ARG A 157 0.13 12.62 50.09
CA ARG A 157 1.48 12.48 50.59
C ARG A 157 1.61 11.21 51.41
N TYR A 158 2.81 10.64 51.40
CA TYR A 158 3.23 9.59 52.32
C TYR A 158 4.48 10.07 53.04
N GLY A 159 4.37 10.35 54.34
CA GLY A 159 5.35 11.16 55.05
C GLY A 159 5.57 12.53 54.40
N SER A 160 6.81 12.85 54.04
CA SER A 160 7.18 14.09 53.35
C SER A 160 7.00 14.03 51.81
N HIS A 161 6.77 12.84 51.25
CA HIS A 161 6.85 12.62 49.80
C HIS A 161 5.48 12.79 49.12
N PRO A 162 5.36 13.58 48.05
CA PRO A 162 4.14 13.66 47.26
C PRO A 162 3.92 12.38 46.46
N VAL A 163 2.72 11.81 46.56
CA VAL A 163 2.38 10.54 45.90
C VAL A 163 1.29 10.77 44.86
N LEU A 164 1.46 10.17 43.68
CA LEU A 164 0.46 10.18 42.61
C LEU A 164 0.03 8.75 42.30
N ILE A 165 -1.28 8.51 42.23
CA ILE A 165 -1.85 7.21 41.91
C ILE A 165 -2.67 7.29 40.62
N PHE A 166 -2.40 6.39 39.69
CA PHE A 166 -3.05 6.33 38.39
C PHE A 166 -3.53 4.91 38.08
N GLU A 167 -4.46 4.81 37.12
CA GLU A 167 -4.78 3.52 36.50
C GLU A 167 -3.59 3.08 35.62
N ASP A 168 -3.29 1.78 35.62
CA ASP A 168 -2.36 1.20 34.66
C ASP A 168 -3.05 0.93 33.32
N TYR A 169 -2.61 1.61 32.27
CA TYR A 169 -3.14 1.46 30.91
C TYR A 169 -2.00 1.15 29.95
N PRO A 170 -2.23 0.29 28.94
CA PRO A 170 -1.30 0.15 27.84
C PRO A 170 -1.19 1.49 27.05
N PRO A 171 -0.03 1.76 26.42
CA PRO A 171 0.25 3.04 25.76
C PRO A 171 -0.82 3.46 24.75
N GLU A 172 -1.36 2.52 23.99
CA GLU A 172 -2.36 2.76 22.96
C GLU A 172 -3.68 3.27 23.58
N ILE A 173 -4.08 2.75 24.75
CA ILE A 173 -5.24 3.26 25.48
C ILE A 173 -4.94 4.65 26.06
N VAL A 174 -3.72 4.90 26.54
CA VAL A 174 -3.34 6.25 27.02
C VAL A 174 -3.47 7.27 25.90
N GLU A 175 -2.97 6.96 24.70
CA GLU A 175 -3.09 7.84 23.52
C GLU A 175 -4.56 7.99 23.08
N GLN A 176 -5.36 6.92 23.07
CA GLN A 176 -6.79 7.02 22.79
C GLN A 176 -7.51 7.93 23.79
N ARG A 177 -7.20 7.83 25.09
CA ARG A 177 -7.76 8.69 26.12
C ARG A 177 -7.35 10.15 25.94
N LYS A 178 -6.12 10.40 25.51
CA LYS A 178 -5.60 11.75 25.24
C LYS A 178 -6.38 12.46 24.14
N LYS A 179 -6.91 11.75 23.14
CA LYS A 179 -7.78 12.32 22.09
C LYS A 179 -9.04 12.99 22.63
N TYR A 180 -9.49 12.62 23.84
CA TYR A 180 -10.65 13.25 24.48
C TYR A 180 -10.31 14.52 25.29
N SER A 181 -9.05 14.93 25.38
CA SER A 181 -8.61 16.02 26.26
C SER A 181 -9.30 17.36 25.96
N GLU A 182 -9.39 17.73 24.68
CA GLU A 182 -10.00 18.98 24.23
C GLU A 182 -11.52 18.99 24.50
N VAL A 183 -12.20 17.90 24.12
CA VAL A 183 -13.64 17.74 24.35
C VAL A 183 -13.95 17.75 25.85
N MET A 184 -13.14 17.08 26.67
CA MET A 184 -13.26 17.11 28.12
C MET A 184 -13.15 18.53 28.67
N ALA A 185 -12.16 19.30 28.24
CA ALA A 185 -11.97 20.68 28.68
C ALA A 185 -13.19 21.56 28.34
N THR A 186 -13.74 21.40 27.14
CA THR A 186 -14.96 22.11 26.72
C THR A 186 -16.16 21.72 27.56
N LEU A 187 -16.37 20.43 27.83
CA LEU A 187 -17.47 19.95 28.67
C LEU A 187 -17.38 20.46 30.11
N TYR A 188 -16.19 20.54 30.69
CA TYR A 188 -16.00 21.16 32.01
C TYR A 188 -16.36 22.65 32.00
N LYS A 189 -15.97 23.40 30.96
CA LYS A 189 -16.33 24.83 30.81
C LYS A 189 -17.84 25.03 30.71
N LEU A 190 -18.55 24.07 30.13
CA LEU A 190 -20.01 24.06 30.04
C LEU A 190 -20.73 23.59 31.32
N GLY A 191 -20.00 23.38 32.42
CA GLY A 191 -20.56 22.94 33.70
C GLY A 191 -20.99 21.46 33.71
N CYS A 192 -20.66 20.69 32.67
CA CYS A 192 -20.95 19.26 32.62
C CYS A 192 -19.98 18.48 33.52
N LYS A 193 -20.39 17.26 33.89
CA LYS A 193 -19.54 16.31 34.64
C LYS A 193 -19.15 15.13 33.75
N PRO A 194 -18.21 15.31 32.80
CA PRO A 194 -17.79 14.23 31.94
C PRO A 194 -16.90 13.23 32.69
N ALA A 195 -16.97 11.96 32.32
CA ALA A 195 -16.14 10.90 32.88
C ALA A 195 -15.61 9.99 31.76
N LEU A 196 -14.39 9.48 31.93
CA LEU A 196 -13.78 8.56 30.98
C LEU A 196 -13.71 7.16 31.61
N HIS A 197 -14.64 6.31 31.21
CA HIS A 197 -14.67 4.92 31.67
C HIS A 197 -13.69 4.05 30.89
N PHE A 198 -13.29 2.96 31.53
CA PHE A 198 -12.48 1.92 30.91
C PHE A 198 -13.12 1.39 29.60
N PRO A 199 -12.32 1.10 28.55
CA PRO A 199 -10.90 1.44 28.42
C PRO A 199 -10.68 2.89 27.96
N ALA A 200 -11.57 3.49 27.16
CA ALA A 200 -11.53 4.89 26.75
C ALA A 200 -12.91 5.40 26.28
N ARG A 201 -13.94 5.28 27.12
CA ARG A 201 -15.34 5.65 26.79
C ARG A 201 -15.75 6.92 27.51
N LEU A 202 -15.99 8.00 26.76
CA LEU A 202 -16.47 9.27 27.30
C LEU A 202 -17.97 9.16 27.62
N THR A 203 -18.34 9.42 28.87
CA THR A 203 -19.71 9.58 29.33
C THR A 203 -19.91 11.00 29.84
N VAL A 204 -21.08 11.56 29.59
CA VAL A 204 -21.47 12.90 30.05
C VAL A 204 -22.82 12.77 30.71
N ARG A 205 -22.95 13.29 31.93
CA ARG A 205 -24.26 13.42 32.59
C ARG A 205 -24.89 14.75 32.20
N LEU A 206 -26.08 14.70 31.61
CA LEU A 206 -26.87 15.89 31.27
C LEU A 206 -28.10 15.87 32.18
N ASN A 207 -28.29 16.93 32.97
CA ASN A 207 -29.48 17.11 33.81
C ASN A 207 -29.76 15.97 34.82
N GLY A 208 -28.72 15.37 35.41
CA GLY A 208 -28.87 14.38 36.48
C GLY A 208 -29.32 12.99 36.05
N ARG A 209 -29.38 12.69 34.73
CA ARG A 209 -29.49 11.34 34.17
C ARG A 209 -28.30 11.00 33.29
#